data_AF-V4UAZ7-F1
#
_entry.id   AF-V4UAZ7-F1
#
_cell.length_a   1.000
_cell.length_b   1.000
_cell.length_c   1.000
_cell.angle_alpha   90.00
_cell.angle_beta   90.00
_cell.angle_gamma   90.00
#
_symmetry.space_group_name_H-M   'P 1'
#
loop_
_entity.id
_entity.type
_entity.pdbx_description
1 polymer ?
#
loop_
_entity_poly.entity_id
_entity_poly.type
_entity_poly.pdbx_seq_one_letter_code
_entity_poly.pdbx_strand_id
1 'polypeptide(L)'
;SKSVGSKMDSSSVHERLNAVFRHLLQQPCEANPVLHKVLLTSRHLQKQEAAEPVIIGGMVLDIHATPSIPANPRTTTPGKVNYVLGGVARNVAECMSKLGAKPYMISALGLDMAGNILLEHWKSAGLSIEGIRRQKDINTAVVSNILDVNGELAAAVASVESIEKFLTPDWIRQFIRHISSAPVLMVDANLSPPALAASCKIAAECNIPVWFEPVSVTKSRRITSVVKYISVVSPNEDELVAMANALSGENMFRPIDRNKHLAESLFQTLKPAILVLLEKGIRLVVLTLGSDGVLLCSKELLSSMRIGPGKTKTYGFIRDLYETVTSRCHSSRYSGATEPAGGSQFFAVHFPALPASV
;
A
#
# COMPACT_ATOMS: atom_id res chain seq x y z
N SER A 1 8.76 0.74 -42.79
CA SER A 1 9.88 1.47 -42.16
C SER A 1 9.44 1.94 -40.77
N LYS A 2 10.15 1.44 -39.74
CA LYS A 2 10.16 1.82 -38.32
C LYS A 2 8.84 1.80 -37.53
N SER A 3 8.69 0.70 -36.79
CA SER A 3 7.89 0.55 -35.58
C SER A 3 8.35 1.53 -34.49
N VAL A 4 7.45 2.42 -34.04
CA VAL A 4 7.64 3.19 -32.81
C VAL A 4 7.18 2.31 -31.66
N GLY A 5 8.07 1.41 -31.22
CA GLY A 5 7.92 0.75 -29.94
C GLY A 5 8.20 1.77 -28.84
N SER A 6 7.25 1.93 -27.92
CA SER A 6 7.38 2.77 -26.73
C SER A 6 8.52 2.25 -25.85
N LYS A 7 9.74 2.77 -26.07
CA LYS A 7 10.77 2.78 -25.03
C LYS A 7 10.29 3.73 -23.96
N MET A 8 9.60 3.19 -22.95
CA MET A 8 9.41 3.88 -21.68
C MET A 8 10.82 4.24 -21.18
N ASP A 9 11.08 5.53 -21.04
CA ASP A 9 12.42 6.09 -20.99
C ASP A 9 13.15 5.66 -19.70
N SER A 10 14.15 4.79 -19.85
CA SER A 10 14.93 4.23 -18.74
C SER A 10 15.59 5.31 -17.87
N SER A 11 15.78 6.52 -18.42
CA SER A 11 16.27 7.70 -17.68
C SER A 11 15.31 8.11 -16.57
N SER A 12 14.00 8.20 -16.85
CA SER A 12 12.99 8.70 -15.90
C SER A 12 12.81 7.78 -14.68
N VAL A 13 12.93 6.47 -14.89
CA VAL A 13 12.81 5.47 -13.82
C VAL A 13 14.06 5.50 -12.94
N HIS A 14 15.24 5.68 -13.54
CA HIS A 14 16.51 5.81 -12.83
C HIS A 14 16.57 7.11 -12.00
N GLU A 15 16.01 8.22 -12.50
CA GLU A 15 15.89 9.48 -11.75
C GLU A 15 14.95 9.37 -10.54
N ARG A 16 13.79 8.72 -10.69
CA ARG A 16 12.86 8.46 -9.58
C ARG A 16 13.50 7.57 -8.52
N LEU A 17 14.24 6.54 -8.93
CA LEU A 17 15.03 5.75 -7.99
C LEU A 17 16.12 6.57 -7.33
N ASN A 18 16.86 7.40 -8.07
CA ASN A 18 17.88 8.28 -7.49
C ASN A 18 17.28 9.28 -6.50
N ALA A 19 16.01 9.68 -6.68
CA ALA A 19 15.28 10.35 -5.62
C ALA A 19 15.14 9.44 -4.40
N VAL A 20 14.49 8.27 -4.51
CA VAL A 20 14.35 7.28 -3.41
C VAL A 20 15.70 6.93 -2.75
N PHE A 21 16.78 6.85 -3.51
CA PHE A 21 18.13 6.56 -3.03
C PHE A 21 18.75 7.73 -2.27
N ARG A 22 18.72 8.95 -2.81
CA ARG A 22 19.17 10.16 -2.09
C ARG A 22 18.42 10.32 -0.77
N HIS A 23 17.16 9.93 -0.79
CA HIS A 23 16.29 9.88 0.36
C HIS A 23 16.85 8.88 1.41
N LEU A 24 17.12 7.62 1.06
CA LEU A 24 17.70 6.64 2.00
C LEU A 24 19.11 7.00 2.55
N LEU A 25 19.79 8.02 2.01
CA LEU A 25 21.17 8.39 2.36
C LEU A 25 21.27 9.51 3.41
N GLN A 26 20.23 10.32 3.61
CA GLN A 26 20.28 11.49 4.50
C GLN A 26 19.87 11.15 5.93
N GLN A 27 20.82 10.64 6.73
CA GLN A 27 21.06 11.00 8.14
C GLN A 27 22.00 9.97 8.83
N PRO A 28 23.01 10.40 9.61
CA PRO A 28 23.59 9.57 10.65
C PRO A 28 22.59 9.53 11.81
N CYS A 29 21.94 8.38 12.05
CA CYS A 29 21.19 8.18 13.28
C CYS A 29 22.18 7.98 14.43
N GLU A 30 22.11 8.84 15.46
CA GLU A 30 22.78 8.57 16.73
C GLU A 30 22.25 7.25 17.32
N ALA A 31 23.14 6.46 17.93
CA ALA A 31 22.82 5.12 18.40
C ALA A 31 21.72 5.15 19.47
N ASN A 32 20.56 4.53 19.18
CA ASN A 32 19.46 4.39 20.13
C ASN A 32 19.70 3.15 21.04
N PRO A 33 19.74 3.31 22.38
CA PRO A 33 20.09 2.24 23.32
C PRO A 33 19.06 1.10 23.46
N VAL A 34 17.86 1.23 22.88
CA VAL A 34 16.77 0.23 23.00
C VAL A 34 16.78 -0.81 21.87
N LEU A 35 17.70 -0.68 20.91
CA LEU A 35 17.51 -1.23 19.58
C LEU A 35 18.78 -1.87 18.98
N HIS A 36 18.74 -3.15 18.60
CA HIS A 36 19.94 -3.93 18.15
C HIS A 36 20.01 -4.32 16.65
N LYS A 37 21.26 -4.52 16.18
CA LYS A 37 21.75 -4.75 14.80
C LYS A 37 21.22 -6.02 14.10
N VAL A 38 20.85 -5.97 12.80
CA VAL A 38 20.39 -7.15 12.00
C VAL A 38 21.11 -7.27 10.64
N LEU A 39 21.48 -8.50 10.25
CA LEU A 39 22.13 -8.86 8.97
C LEU A 39 21.11 -9.32 7.91
N LEU A 40 21.08 -8.66 6.75
CA LEU A 40 20.37 -9.12 5.55
C LEU A 40 21.35 -9.89 4.64
N THR A 41 21.01 -11.11 4.22
CA THR A 41 21.83 -11.92 3.29
C THR A 41 21.14 -12.11 1.94
N SER A 42 21.88 -11.93 0.85
CA SER A 42 21.43 -12.05 -0.54
C SER A 42 21.71 -13.45 -1.11
N ARG A 43 20.83 -13.99 -1.97
CA ARG A 43 21.11 -15.20 -2.79
C ARG A 43 20.56 -15.08 -4.23
N HIS A 44 21.26 -15.73 -5.15
CA HIS A 44 21.17 -15.66 -6.61
C HIS A 44 19.79 -15.90 -7.26
N LEU A 45 19.55 -15.20 -8.38
CA LEU A 45 18.31 -15.18 -9.17
C LEU A 45 18.56 -15.59 -10.64
N GLN A 46 17.73 -16.48 -11.19
CA GLN A 46 17.80 -17.01 -12.58
C GLN A 46 16.80 -16.33 -13.55
N LYS A 47 16.90 -16.60 -14.86
CA LYS A 47 16.26 -15.90 -16.02
C LYS A 47 15.10 -16.74 -16.66
N GLN A 48 13.85 -16.22 -16.69
CA GLN A 48 12.67 -16.64 -17.52
C GLN A 48 11.66 -15.46 -17.50
N GLU A 49 10.58 -15.50 -18.27
CA GLU A 49 9.50 -14.48 -18.25
C GLU A 49 8.91 -14.27 -16.84
N ALA A 50 8.67 -13.01 -16.49
CA ALA A 50 8.37 -12.58 -15.12
C ALA A 50 6.86 -12.46 -14.91
N ALA A 51 6.34 -13.15 -13.88
CA ALA A 51 4.96 -13.01 -13.46
C ALA A 51 4.69 -11.60 -12.89
N GLU A 52 3.50 -11.08 -13.15
CA GLU A 52 3.09 -9.71 -12.84
C GLU A 52 2.43 -9.63 -11.45
N PRO A 53 2.78 -8.65 -10.58
CA PRO A 53 2.03 -8.39 -9.36
C PRO A 53 0.56 -8.13 -9.69
N VAL A 54 -0.37 -8.75 -8.96
CA VAL A 54 -1.79 -8.52 -9.16
C VAL A 54 -2.29 -7.57 -8.07
N ILE A 55 -3.00 -6.53 -8.48
CA ILE A 55 -3.56 -5.50 -7.60
C ILE A 55 -5.08 -5.50 -7.78
N ILE A 56 -5.83 -5.61 -6.69
CA ILE A 56 -7.31 -5.59 -6.73
C ILE A 56 -7.82 -4.49 -5.80
N GLY A 57 -8.57 -3.55 -6.36
CA GLY A 57 -9.11 -2.45 -5.57
C GLY A 57 -9.68 -1.31 -6.39
N GLY A 58 -9.88 -0.18 -5.70
CA GLY A 58 -10.57 0.98 -6.26
C GLY A 58 -9.71 1.83 -7.19
N MET A 59 -10.32 2.29 -8.28
CA MET A 59 -9.92 3.48 -9.03
C MET A 59 -10.93 4.58 -8.71
N VAL A 60 -10.48 5.74 -8.24
CA VAL A 60 -11.35 6.81 -7.74
C VAL A 60 -10.96 8.12 -8.39
N LEU A 61 -11.92 8.94 -8.81
CA LEU A 61 -11.66 10.32 -9.19
C LEU A 61 -11.89 11.21 -7.96
N ASP A 62 -10.84 11.87 -7.49
CA ASP A 62 -10.93 12.84 -6.41
C ASP A 62 -11.12 14.24 -7.01
N ILE A 63 -12.13 14.97 -6.55
CA ILE A 63 -12.44 16.34 -6.97
C ILE A 63 -12.18 17.24 -5.78
N HIS A 64 -11.20 18.14 -5.88
CA HIS A 64 -10.86 19.07 -4.81
C HIS A 64 -11.30 20.48 -5.22
N ALA A 65 -12.31 21.01 -4.54
CA ALA A 65 -12.80 22.36 -4.72
C ALA A 65 -12.29 23.25 -3.56
N THR A 66 -11.49 24.25 -3.87
CA THR A 66 -10.94 25.21 -2.89
C THR A 66 -11.49 26.60 -3.20
N PRO A 67 -12.30 27.19 -2.33
CA PRO A 67 -12.83 28.53 -2.54
C PRO A 67 -11.73 29.57 -2.32
N SER A 68 -11.75 30.66 -3.10
CA SER A 68 -10.77 31.75 -2.99
C SER A 68 -11.09 32.74 -1.87
N ILE A 69 -12.32 32.66 -1.34
CA ILE A 69 -12.84 33.45 -0.23
C ILE A 69 -13.69 32.52 0.66
N PRO A 70 -13.98 32.87 1.92
CA PRO A 70 -14.84 32.05 2.77
C PRO A 70 -16.15 31.69 2.07
N ALA A 71 -16.46 30.39 2.01
CA ALA A 71 -17.63 29.91 1.29
C ALA A 71 -18.92 30.31 2.00
N ASN A 72 -19.85 30.89 1.26
CA ASN A 72 -21.18 31.23 1.78
C ASN A 72 -22.15 30.07 1.51
N PRO A 73 -22.82 29.51 2.53
CA PRO A 73 -23.80 28.45 2.33
C PRO A 73 -24.91 28.88 1.36
N ARG A 74 -25.38 27.92 0.55
CA ARG A 74 -26.50 28.08 -0.40
C ARG A 74 -26.22 28.97 -1.64
N THR A 75 -24.96 29.30 -1.92
CA THR A 75 -24.56 29.95 -3.18
C THR A 75 -23.24 29.39 -3.69
N THR A 76 -22.87 29.70 -4.93
CA THR A 76 -21.57 29.35 -5.51
C THR A 76 -20.52 30.38 -5.11
N THR A 77 -19.35 29.93 -4.66
CA THR A 77 -18.20 30.80 -4.34
C THR A 77 -17.10 30.60 -5.38
N PRO A 78 -16.49 31.69 -5.91
CA PRO A 78 -15.34 31.58 -6.80
C PRO A 78 -14.19 30.79 -6.16
N GLY A 79 -13.51 29.95 -6.94
CA GLY A 79 -12.48 29.06 -6.44
C GLY A 79 -11.78 28.27 -7.54
N LYS A 80 -10.95 27.31 -7.12
CA LYS A 80 -10.28 26.35 -7.99
C LYS A 80 -10.89 24.97 -7.81
N VAL A 81 -11.06 24.24 -8.91
CA VAL A 81 -11.49 22.84 -8.90
C VAL A 81 -10.42 22.01 -9.59
N ASN A 82 -9.84 21.07 -8.86
CA ASN A 82 -8.81 20.17 -9.35
C ASN A 82 -9.34 18.74 -9.39
N TYR A 83 -9.01 18.02 -10.47
CA TYR A 83 -9.31 16.61 -10.62
C TYR A 83 -8.03 15.81 -10.38
N VAL A 84 -8.08 14.88 -9.43
CA VAL A 84 -6.95 14.05 -9.03
C VAL A 84 -7.31 12.58 -9.27
N LEU A 85 -6.42 11.86 -9.93
CA LEU A 85 -6.62 10.45 -10.24
C LEU A 85 -6.19 9.60 -9.04
N GLY A 86 -7.16 9.26 -8.20
CA GLY A 86 -6.98 8.58 -6.93
C GLY A 86 -7.39 7.11 -6.95
N GLY A 87 -7.65 6.59 -5.75
CA GLY A 87 -7.87 5.18 -5.49
C GLY A 87 -6.57 4.49 -5.03
N VAL A 88 -6.63 3.88 -3.85
CA VAL A 88 -5.46 3.33 -3.16
C VAL A 88 -4.77 2.28 -4.02
N ALA A 89 -5.50 1.27 -4.49
CA ALA A 89 -4.97 0.25 -5.39
C ALA A 89 -4.43 0.84 -6.71
N ARG A 90 -5.10 1.83 -7.30
CA ARG A 90 -4.62 2.53 -8.51
C ARG A 90 -3.28 3.23 -8.25
N ASN A 91 -3.15 3.94 -7.12
CA ASN A 91 -1.93 4.63 -6.72
C ASN A 91 -0.77 3.65 -6.52
N VAL A 92 -1.02 2.53 -5.84
CA VAL A 92 -0.02 1.45 -5.64
C VAL A 92 0.45 0.90 -6.99
N ALA A 93 -0.48 0.57 -7.87
CA ALA A 93 -0.17 0.01 -9.18
C ALA A 93 0.55 1.02 -10.10
N GLU A 94 0.14 2.29 -10.12
CA GLU A 94 0.87 3.31 -10.88
C GLU A 94 2.29 3.54 -10.31
N CYS A 95 2.46 3.52 -8.98
CA CYS A 95 3.77 3.61 -8.35
C CYS A 95 4.67 2.44 -8.77
N MET A 96 4.16 1.20 -8.72
CA MET A 96 4.87 0.02 -9.21
C MET A 96 5.27 0.16 -10.70
N SER A 97 4.37 0.68 -11.54
CA SER A 97 4.64 0.95 -12.96
C SER A 97 5.74 1.99 -13.17
N LYS A 98 5.69 3.09 -12.43
CA LYS A 98 6.74 4.13 -12.43
C LYS A 98 8.08 3.64 -11.90
N LEU A 99 8.08 2.52 -11.18
CA LEU A 99 9.26 1.76 -10.74
C LEU A 99 9.55 0.55 -11.66
N GLY A 100 9.07 0.57 -12.90
CA GLY A 100 9.45 -0.43 -13.92
C GLY A 100 8.80 -1.81 -13.79
N ALA A 101 7.91 -2.03 -12.81
CA ALA A 101 7.08 -3.22 -12.76
C ALA A 101 5.89 -3.11 -13.74
N LYS A 102 5.21 -4.22 -13.99
CA LYS A 102 3.97 -4.26 -14.79
C LYS A 102 2.86 -4.87 -13.94
N PRO A 103 2.18 -4.09 -13.09
CA PRO A 103 1.11 -4.63 -12.28
C PRO A 103 -0.13 -4.90 -13.12
N TYR A 104 -0.79 -6.03 -12.84
CA TYR A 104 -2.08 -6.37 -13.41
C TYR A 104 -3.20 -5.88 -12.47
N MET A 105 -3.96 -4.89 -12.92
CA MET A 105 -5.01 -4.27 -12.11
C MET A 105 -6.37 -4.92 -12.37
N ILE A 106 -7.04 -5.37 -11.32
CA ILE A 106 -8.44 -5.82 -11.34
C ILE A 106 -9.26 -4.74 -10.66
N SER A 107 -10.11 -4.06 -11.43
CA SER A 107 -10.93 -2.93 -10.95
C SER A 107 -12.28 -2.85 -11.67
N ALA A 108 -13.09 -1.85 -11.35
CA ALA A 108 -14.36 -1.57 -11.99
C ALA A 108 -14.54 -0.06 -12.21
N LEU A 109 -14.93 0.32 -13.42
CA LEU A 109 -15.20 1.70 -13.84
C LEU A 109 -16.52 1.78 -14.62
N GLY A 110 -17.16 2.93 -14.53
CA GLY A 110 -18.30 3.27 -15.35
C GLY A 110 -17.97 3.55 -16.81
N LEU A 111 -19.02 3.58 -17.62
CA LEU A 111 -19.02 4.21 -18.94
C LEU A 111 -19.45 5.69 -18.82
N ASP A 112 -18.81 6.41 -17.90
CA ASP A 112 -19.05 7.80 -17.55
C ASP A 112 -17.77 8.65 -17.70
N MET A 113 -17.90 9.97 -17.49
CA MET A 113 -16.79 10.92 -17.63
C MET A 113 -15.61 10.55 -16.72
N ALA A 114 -15.88 10.27 -15.44
CA ALA A 114 -14.84 9.93 -14.47
C ALA A 114 -14.10 8.63 -14.85
N GLY A 115 -14.84 7.61 -15.29
CA GLY A 115 -14.27 6.34 -15.74
C GLY A 115 -13.43 6.50 -17.01
N ASN A 116 -13.85 7.37 -17.93
CA ASN A 116 -13.06 7.67 -19.14
C ASN A 116 -11.75 8.37 -18.78
N ILE A 117 -11.77 9.40 -17.93
CA ILE A 117 -10.55 10.12 -17.51
C ILE A 117 -9.55 9.14 -16.84
N LEU A 118 -10.02 8.32 -15.90
CA LEU A 118 -9.18 7.35 -15.21
C LEU A 118 -8.58 6.31 -16.19
N LEU A 119 -9.38 5.80 -17.12
CA LEU A 119 -8.94 4.78 -18.07
C LEU A 119 -8.00 5.34 -19.13
N GLU A 120 -8.21 6.56 -19.61
CA GLU A 120 -7.32 7.21 -20.59
C GLU A 120 -5.93 7.43 -20.01
N HIS A 121 -5.84 7.92 -18.77
CA HIS A 121 -4.56 8.02 -18.05
C HIS A 121 -3.92 6.65 -17.84
N TRP A 122 -4.72 5.64 -17.45
CA TRP A 122 -4.22 4.28 -17.26
C TRP A 122 -3.62 3.69 -18.54
N LYS A 123 -4.28 3.92 -19.68
CA LYS A 123 -3.79 3.52 -21.01
C LYS A 123 -2.55 4.29 -21.43
N SER A 124 -2.47 5.59 -21.16
CA SER A 124 -1.30 6.40 -21.51
C SER A 124 -0.05 5.99 -20.72
N ALA A 125 -0.24 5.42 -19.52
CA ALA A 125 0.81 4.76 -18.75
C ALA A 125 1.22 3.37 -19.31
N GLY A 126 0.60 2.89 -20.38
CA GLY A 126 0.92 1.61 -21.03
C GLY A 126 0.47 0.38 -20.23
N LEU A 127 -0.49 0.54 -19.32
CA LEU A 127 -0.97 -0.53 -18.44
C LEU A 127 -2.19 -1.25 -19.03
N SER A 128 -2.28 -2.56 -18.78
CA SER A 128 -3.39 -3.39 -19.25
C SER A 128 -4.71 -2.95 -18.64
N ILE A 129 -5.78 -3.03 -19.44
CA ILE A 129 -7.15 -2.71 -19.04
C ILE A 129 -8.04 -3.96 -18.94
N GLU A 130 -7.50 -5.15 -19.21
CA GLU A 130 -8.30 -6.39 -19.28
C GLU A 130 -8.98 -6.74 -17.96
N GLY A 131 -8.34 -6.43 -16.83
CA GLY A 131 -8.90 -6.61 -15.50
C GLY A 131 -9.89 -5.52 -15.07
N ILE A 132 -10.09 -4.47 -15.88
CA ILE A 132 -10.96 -3.33 -15.54
C ILE A 132 -12.36 -3.57 -16.13
N ARG A 133 -13.30 -3.94 -15.26
CA ARG A 133 -14.72 -4.09 -15.63
C ARG A 133 -15.28 -2.75 -16.07
N ARG A 134 -15.98 -2.71 -17.22
CA ARG A 134 -16.65 -1.51 -17.73
C ARG A 134 -18.09 -1.77 -18.12
N GLN A 135 -19.04 -1.09 -17.49
CA GLN A 135 -20.48 -1.23 -17.78
C GLN A 135 -21.23 0.09 -17.55
N LYS A 136 -22.42 0.24 -18.15
CA LYS A 136 -23.23 1.47 -18.07
C LYS A 136 -23.89 1.69 -16.71
N ASP A 137 -24.13 0.60 -15.98
CA ASP A 137 -24.76 0.57 -14.66
C ASP A 137 -23.77 0.79 -13.50
N ILE A 138 -22.47 0.87 -13.82
CA ILE A 138 -21.42 1.23 -12.88
C ILE A 138 -21.28 2.75 -12.90
N ASN A 139 -21.50 3.40 -11.75
CA ASN A 139 -21.07 4.77 -11.54
C ASN A 139 -19.63 4.73 -11.03
N THR A 140 -18.69 5.30 -11.77
CA THR A 140 -17.28 5.36 -11.35
C THR A 140 -17.17 5.98 -9.97
N ALA A 141 -16.27 5.45 -9.14
CA ALA A 141 -16.07 5.96 -7.80
C ALA A 141 -15.53 7.41 -7.84
N VAL A 142 -16.17 8.32 -7.11
CA VAL A 142 -15.80 9.73 -7.04
C VAL A 142 -15.82 10.19 -5.58
N VAL A 143 -14.81 10.94 -5.17
CA VAL A 143 -14.81 11.66 -3.88
C VAL A 143 -14.71 13.15 -4.17
N SER A 144 -15.72 13.92 -3.74
CA SER A 144 -15.74 15.36 -3.90
C SER A 144 -15.45 16.03 -2.56
N ASN A 145 -14.27 16.62 -2.45
CA ASN A 145 -13.80 17.37 -1.29
C ASN A 145 -13.99 18.86 -1.52
N ILE A 146 -14.67 19.53 -0.60
CA ILE A 146 -14.77 20.98 -0.51
C ILE A 146 -13.83 21.40 0.61
N LEU A 147 -12.80 22.15 0.27
CA LEU A 147 -11.83 22.70 1.21
C LEU A 147 -12.27 24.09 1.68
N ASP A 148 -11.71 24.58 2.77
CA ASP A 148 -11.80 25.97 3.19
C ASP A 148 -10.71 26.83 2.50
N VAL A 149 -10.65 28.12 2.86
CA VAL A 149 -9.64 29.05 2.32
C VAL A 149 -8.19 28.72 2.75
N ASN A 150 -8.04 27.96 3.83
CA ASN A 150 -6.75 27.52 4.36
C ASN A 150 -6.30 26.18 3.74
N GLY A 151 -7.18 25.53 2.98
CA GLY A 151 -6.95 24.21 2.38
C GLY A 151 -7.33 23.04 3.30
N GLU A 152 -8.00 23.30 4.42
CA GLU A 152 -8.52 22.26 5.30
C GLU A 152 -9.86 21.72 4.78
N LEU A 153 -10.21 20.47 5.11
CA LEU A 153 -11.44 19.85 4.64
C LEU A 153 -12.67 20.46 5.32
N ALA A 154 -13.52 21.17 4.56
CA ALA A 154 -14.77 21.75 5.05
C ALA A 154 -15.96 20.78 4.92
N ALA A 155 -16.04 20.07 3.79
CA ALA A 155 -17.06 19.05 3.54
C ALA A 155 -16.59 18.02 2.51
N ALA A 156 -17.16 16.81 2.53
CA ALA A 156 -16.87 15.79 1.53
C ALA A 156 -18.10 14.95 1.20
N VAL A 157 -18.18 14.48 -0.05
CA VAL A 157 -19.13 13.45 -0.49
C VAL A 157 -18.35 12.34 -1.18
N ALA A 158 -18.48 11.11 -0.69
CA ALA A 158 -17.85 9.93 -1.27
C ALA A 158 -18.90 9.02 -1.92
N SER A 159 -18.87 8.92 -3.25
CA SER A 159 -19.65 7.97 -4.04
C SER A 159 -18.73 6.83 -4.46
N VAL A 160 -18.51 5.86 -3.57
CA VAL A 160 -17.52 4.77 -3.75
C VAL A 160 -18.12 3.36 -3.69
N GLU A 161 -19.44 3.25 -3.56
CA GLU A 161 -20.17 1.97 -3.41
C GLU A 161 -19.98 1.03 -4.61
N SER A 162 -19.73 1.59 -5.80
CA SER A 162 -19.55 0.82 -7.03
C SER A 162 -18.38 -0.17 -6.94
N ILE A 163 -17.32 0.16 -6.20
CA ILE A 163 -16.19 -0.76 -5.99
C ILE A 163 -16.68 -2.03 -5.31
N GLU A 164 -17.43 -1.90 -4.20
CA GLU A 164 -17.95 -3.05 -3.43
C GLU A 164 -18.98 -3.86 -4.20
N LYS A 165 -19.83 -3.18 -4.97
CA LYS A 165 -20.93 -3.77 -5.73
C LYS A 165 -20.46 -4.53 -6.97
N PHE A 166 -19.43 -4.02 -7.67
CA PHE A 166 -19.06 -4.53 -8.99
C PHE A 166 -17.75 -5.31 -9.04
N LEU A 167 -16.85 -5.14 -8.05
CA LEU A 167 -15.73 -6.07 -7.82
C LEU A 167 -16.20 -7.31 -7.06
N THR A 168 -17.13 -8.02 -7.68
CA THR A 168 -17.70 -9.26 -7.16
C THR A 168 -16.70 -10.41 -7.16
N PRO A 169 -16.89 -11.44 -6.31
CA PRO A 169 -16.14 -12.69 -6.39
C PRO A 169 -16.11 -13.29 -7.81
N ASP A 170 -17.20 -13.23 -8.56
CA ASP A 170 -17.28 -13.80 -9.91
C ASP A 170 -16.40 -13.06 -10.90
N TRP A 171 -16.35 -11.73 -10.82
CA TRP A 171 -15.42 -10.94 -11.62
C TRP A 171 -13.96 -11.31 -11.30
N ILE A 172 -13.61 -11.40 -10.02
CA ILE A 172 -12.26 -11.74 -9.57
C ILE A 172 -11.85 -13.14 -10.04
N ARG A 173 -12.76 -14.12 -10.01
CA ARG A 173 -12.50 -15.50 -10.46
C ARG A 173 -12.13 -15.61 -11.94
N GLN A 174 -12.53 -14.66 -12.78
CA GLN A 174 -12.11 -14.65 -14.20
C GLN A 174 -10.58 -14.54 -14.34
N PHE A 175 -9.90 -14.01 -13.31
CA PHE A 175 -8.47 -13.76 -13.31
C PHE A 175 -7.69 -14.73 -12.41
N ILE A 176 -8.23 -15.91 -12.09
CA ILE A 176 -7.54 -16.94 -11.29
C ILE A 176 -6.13 -17.20 -11.82
N ARG A 177 -5.93 -17.34 -13.14
CA ARG A 177 -4.60 -17.60 -13.71
C ARG A 177 -3.59 -16.49 -13.43
N HIS A 178 -4.03 -15.22 -13.44
CA HIS A 178 -3.18 -14.08 -13.10
C HIS A 178 -2.84 -14.12 -11.61
N ILE A 179 -3.84 -14.28 -10.74
CA ILE A 179 -3.64 -14.33 -9.28
C ILE A 179 -2.74 -15.51 -8.89
N SER A 180 -3.00 -16.71 -9.41
CA SER A 180 -2.27 -17.95 -9.09
C SER A 180 -0.81 -17.95 -9.51
N SER A 181 -0.41 -17.11 -10.46
CA SER A 181 0.97 -16.99 -10.91
C SER A 181 1.67 -15.74 -10.37
N ALA A 182 0.94 -14.84 -9.72
CA ALA A 182 1.45 -13.55 -9.27
C ALA A 182 2.58 -13.72 -8.23
N PRO A 183 3.63 -12.88 -8.26
CA PRO A 183 4.64 -12.87 -7.21
C PRO A 183 4.08 -12.37 -5.87
N VAL A 184 3.03 -11.54 -5.92
CA VAL A 184 2.28 -11.00 -4.79
C VAL A 184 0.89 -10.60 -5.27
N LEU A 185 -0.11 -10.82 -4.42
CA LEU A 185 -1.44 -10.26 -4.57
C LEU A 185 -1.58 -9.10 -3.57
N MET A 186 -1.91 -7.91 -4.04
CA MET A 186 -2.29 -6.79 -3.19
C MET A 186 -3.79 -6.53 -3.31
N VAL A 187 -4.47 -6.44 -2.17
CA VAL A 187 -5.89 -6.11 -2.07
C VAL A 187 -6.05 -4.90 -1.16
N ASP A 188 -6.89 -3.95 -1.55
CA ASP A 188 -7.29 -2.86 -0.66
C ASP A 188 -8.61 -3.18 0.06
N ALA A 189 -8.85 -2.51 1.18
CA ALA A 189 -10.06 -2.69 1.96
C ALA A 189 -11.31 -2.04 1.35
N ASN A 190 -11.25 -1.48 0.12
CA ASN A 190 -12.46 -1.06 -0.59
C ASN A 190 -13.27 -2.24 -1.09
N LEU A 191 -12.68 -3.43 -1.21
CA LEU A 191 -13.41 -4.65 -1.54
C LEU A 191 -14.44 -5.01 -0.45
N SER A 192 -15.57 -5.58 -0.87
CA SER A 192 -16.53 -6.19 0.04
C SER A 192 -15.94 -7.45 0.69
N PRO A 193 -16.41 -7.88 1.89
CA PRO A 193 -15.90 -9.08 2.55
C PRO A 193 -15.94 -10.35 1.67
N PRO A 194 -17.00 -10.62 0.87
CA PRO A 194 -16.99 -11.76 -0.05
C PRO A 194 -15.90 -11.66 -1.13
N ALA A 195 -15.65 -10.47 -1.66
CA ALA A 195 -14.63 -10.21 -2.66
C ALA A 195 -13.22 -10.40 -2.09
N LEU A 196 -12.95 -9.83 -0.91
CA LEU A 196 -11.70 -10.04 -0.16
C LEU A 196 -11.45 -11.54 0.07
N ALA A 197 -12.46 -12.26 0.54
CA ALA A 197 -12.35 -13.70 0.82
C ALA A 197 -12.06 -14.51 -0.45
N ALA A 198 -12.70 -14.17 -1.59
CA ALA A 198 -12.44 -14.83 -2.86
C ALA A 198 -11.00 -14.60 -3.34
N SER A 199 -10.54 -13.34 -3.35
CA SER A 199 -9.18 -12.98 -3.72
C SER A 199 -8.14 -13.72 -2.87
N CYS A 200 -8.31 -13.68 -1.55
CA CYS A 200 -7.37 -14.27 -0.60
C CYS A 200 -7.33 -15.80 -0.70
N LYS A 201 -8.47 -16.46 -0.94
CA LYS A 201 -8.53 -17.92 -1.12
C LYS A 201 -7.78 -18.37 -2.37
N ILE A 202 -7.99 -17.70 -3.51
CA ILE A 202 -7.28 -18.01 -4.77
C ILE A 202 -5.77 -17.89 -4.57
N ALA A 203 -5.32 -16.82 -3.91
CA ALA A 203 -3.90 -16.63 -3.59
C ALA A 203 -3.36 -17.73 -2.66
N ALA A 204 -4.11 -18.06 -1.59
CA ALA A 204 -3.71 -19.08 -0.63
C ALA A 204 -3.56 -20.48 -1.24
N GLU A 205 -4.47 -20.88 -2.14
CA GLU A 205 -4.40 -22.16 -2.87
C GLU A 205 -3.10 -22.31 -3.69
N CYS A 206 -2.52 -21.19 -4.12
CA CYS A 206 -1.30 -21.16 -4.91
C CYS A 206 -0.07 -20.68 -4.12
N ASN A 207 -0.18 -20.53 -2.79
CA ASN A 207 0.87 -20.00 -1.92
C ASN A 207 1.38 -18.61 -2.32
N ILE A 208 0.49 -17.77 -2.86
CA ILE A 208 0.82 -16.38 -3.21
C ILE A 208 0.69 -15.50 -1.97
N PRO A 209 1.72 -14.71 -1.61
CA PRO A 209 1.63 -13.81 -0.47
C PRO A 209 0.60 -12.72 -0.74
N VAL A 210 -0.20 -12.40 0.27
CA VAL A 210 -1.23 -11.37 0.19
C VAL A 210 -0.82 -10.14 1.00
N TRP A 211 -0.80 -8.99 0.35
CA TRP A 211 -0.69 -7.67 0.96
C TRP A 211 -2.08 -7.06 1.12
N PHE A 212 -2.48 -6.73 2.34
CA PHE A 212 -3.72 -6.04 2.64
C PHE A 212 -3.47 -4.57 3.00
N GLU A 213 -4.05 -3.66 2.21
CA GLU A 213 -4.00 -2.22 2.47
C GLU A 213 -5.30 -1.74 3.13
N PRO A 214 -5.25 -1.19 4.35
CA PRO A 214 -6.44 -0.98 5.16
C PRO A 214 -7.36 0.17 4.72
N VAL A 215 -6.87 1.12 3.93
CA VAL A 215 -7.62 2.27 3.34
C VAL A 215 -8.17 3.29 4.33
N SER A 216 -8.86 2.85 5.39
CA SER A 216 -9.40 3.71 6.45
C SER A 216 -9.69 2.92 7.72
N VAL A 217 -9.82 3.60 8.85
CA VAL A 217 -10.19 3.03 10.16
C VAL A 217 -11.43 2.13 10.09
N THR A 218 -12.45 2.51 9.30
CA THR A 218 -13.69 1.71 9.18
C THR A 218 -13.46 0.47 8.31
N LYS A 219 -12.77 0.63 7.17
CA LYS A 219 -12.58 -0.45 6.20
C LYS A 219 -11.51 -1.44 6.65
N SER A 220 -10.53 -1.00 7.43
CA SER A 220 -9.45 -1.84 7.99
C SER A 220 -9.98 -3.06 8.74
N ARG A 221 -11.13 -2.90 9.43
CA ARG A 221 -11.82 -3.95 10.20
C ARG A 221 -12.25 -5.15 9.33
N ARG A 222 -12.35 -5.00 8.01
CA ARG A 222 -12.66 -6.08 7.06
C ARG A 222 -11.62 -7.20 7.08
N ILE A 223 -10.41 -6.93 7.57
CA ILE A 223 -9.34 -7.94 7.73
C ILE A 223 -9.80 -9.15 8.56
N THR A 224 -10.74 -8.97 9.50
CA THR A 224 -11.30 -10.05 10.34
C THR A 224 -11.76 -11.28 9.55
N SER A 225 -12.29 -11.08 8.36
CA SER A 225 -12.80 -12.16 7.49
C SER A 225 -11.69 -12.93 6.75
N VAL A 226 -10.48 -12.37 6.65
CA VAL A 226 -9.41 -12.87 5.77
C VAL A 226 -8.04 -12.97 6.44
N VAL A 227 -7.90 -12.60 7.71
CA VAL A 227 -6.61 -12.47 8.41
C VAL A 227 -5.68 -13.67 8.25
N LYS A 228 -6.22 -14.89 8.26
CA LYS A 228 -5.46 -16.15 8.09
C LYS A 228 -4.75 -16.30 6.74
N TYR A 229 -5.14 -15.51 5.74
CA TYR A 229 -4.55 -15.50 4.40
C TYR A 229 -3.57 -14.34 4.20
N ILE A 230 -3.54 -13.36 5.10
CA ILE A 230 -2.78 -12.14 4.94
C ILE A 230 -1.32 -12.35 5.34
N SER A 231 -0.39 -12.01 4.45
CA SER A 231 1.05 -12.06 4.71
C SER A 231 1.59 -10.72 5.18
N VAL A 232 1.12 -9.62 4.58
CA VAL A 232 1.60 -8.25 4.83
C VAL A 232 0.41 -7.32 5.04
N VAL A 233 0.53 -6.37 5.96
CA VAL A 233 -0.40 -5.24 6.12
C VAL A 233 0.36 -3.92 6.15
N SER A 234 -0.30 -2.82 5.78
CA SER A 234 0.30 -1.47 5.76
C SER A 234 -0.55 -0.37 6.44
N PRO A 235 -1.01 -0.56 7.68
CA PRO A 235 -1.85 0.42 8.36
C PRO A 235 -1.09 1.69 8.75
N ASN A 236 -1.81 2.81 8.89
CA ASN A 236 -1.39 3.89 9.81
C ASN A 236 -1.72 3.55 11.28
N GLU A 237 -1.46 4.46 12.22
CA GLU A 237 -1.68 4.21 13.65
C GLU A 237 -3.14 3.92 14.01
N ASP A 238 -4.08 4.72 13.49
CA ASP A 238 -5.50 4.58 13.80
C ASP A 238 -6.11 3.33 13.16
N GLU A 239 -5.66 3.01 11.95
CA GLU A 239 -6.04 1.78 11.26
C GLU A 239 -5.52 0.54 11.99
N LEU A 240 -4.28 0.56 12.48
CA LEU A 240 -3.68 -0.52 13.25
C LEU A 240 -4.48 -0.79 14.53
N VAL A 241 -4.83 0.26 15.26
CA VAL A 241 -5.68 0.17 16.46
C VAL A 241 -7.04 -0.45 16.11
N ALA A 242 -7.69 0.01 15.05
CA ALA A 242 -8.98 -0.53 14.63
C ALA A 242 -8.91 -1.99 14.19
N MET A 243 -7.84 -2.39 13.49
CA MET A 243 -7.59 -3.77 13.09
C MET A 243 -7.36 -4.67 14.31
N ALA A 244 -6.52 -4.23 15.25
CA ALA A 244 -6.21 -4.98 16.46
C ALA A 244 -7.47 -5.18 17.32
N ASN A 245 -8.27 -4.14 17.54
CA ASN A 245 -9.56 -4.24 18.24
C ASN A 245 -10.51 -5.22 17.53
N ALA A 246 -10.62 -5.12 16.20
CA ALA A 246 -11.49 -6.01 15.43
C ALA A 246 -11.04 -7.48 15.51
N LEU A 247 -9.74 -7.75 15.58
CA LEU A 247 -9.16 -9.09 15.68
C LEU A 247 -9.17 -9.68 17.10
N SER A 248 -9.16 -8.82 18.12
CA SER A 248 -9.28 -9.20 19.53
C SER A 248 -10.74 -9.44 19.94
N GLY A 249 -11.71 -8.85 19.23
CA GLY A 249 -13.14 -8.93 19.57
C GLY A 249 -13.59 -7.93 20.62
N GLU A 250 -12.68 -7.10 21.13
CA GLU A 250 -12.90 -6.11 22.18
C GLU A 250 -12.17 -4.80 21.84
N ASN A 251 -12.64 -3.67 22.35
CA ASN A 251 -11.99 -2.35 22.18
C ASN A 251 -10.84 -2.16 23.19
N MET A 252 -9.82 -3.02 23.10
CA MET A 252 -8.66 -3.07 23.99
C MET A 252 -7.71 -1.88 23.81
N PHE A 253 -7.63 -1.34 22.60
CA PHE A 253 -6.70 -0.29 22.21
C PHE A 253 -7.45 1.01 21.92
N ARG A 254 -6.88 2.14 22.34
CA ARG A 254 -7.46 3.48 22.14
C ARG A 254 -6.79 4.18 20.94
N PRO A 255 -7.50 5.10 20.26
CA PRO A 255 -6.90 5.98 19.25
C PRO A 255 -5.72 6.77 19.83
N ILE A 256 -4.77 7.13 18.97
CA ILE A 256 -3.53 7.77 19.39
C ILE A 256 -3.65 9.29 19.33
N ASP A 257 -3.31 9.95 20.44
CA ASP A 257 -3.12 11.41 20.48
C ASP A 257 -1.67 11.74 20.09
N ARG A 258 -1.44 12.08 18.81
CA ARG A 258 -0.09 12.35 18.28
C ARG A 258 0.63 13.53 18.95
N ASN A 259 -0.07 14.44 19.64
CA ASN A 259 0.53 15.67 20.17
C ASN A 259 1.57 15.43 21.29
N LYS A 260 1.77 14.19 21.74
CA LYS A 260 2.52 13.88 22.96
C LYS A 260 3.64 12.85 22.81
N HIS A 261 3.91 12.34 21.61
CA HIS A 261 4.77 11.16 21.45
C HIS A 261 5.93 11.37 20.47
N LEU A 262 7.15 11.04 20.92
CA LEU A 262 8.27 10.71 20.03
C LEU A 262 8.02 9.32 19.43
N ALA A 263 8.61 9.04 18.25
CA ALA A 263 8.47 7.77 17.53
C ALA A 263 8.72 6.52 18.40
N GLU A 264 9.67 6.59 19.34
CA GLU A 264 9.97 5.49 20.26
C GLU A 264 8.86 5.25 21.30
N SER A 265 8.32 6.32 21.90
CA SER A 265 7.17 6.22 22.80
C SER A 265 5.94 5.71 22.07
N LEU A 266 5.74 6.16 20.83
CA LEU A 266 4.65 5.74 19.96
C LEU A 266 4.74 4.24 19.65
N PHE A 267 5.94 3.73 19.36
CA PHE A 267 6.17 2.30 19.17
C PHE A 267 5.82 1.49 20.41
N GLN A 268 6.22 1.91 21.62
CA GLN A 268 5.86 1.19 22.85
C GLN A 268 4.34 1.14 23.07
N THR A 269 3.63 2.23 22.75
CA THR A 269 2.16 2.28 22.81
C THR A 269 1.52 1.34 21.77
N LEU A 270 2.08 1.24 20.57
CA LEU A 270 1.53 0.44 19.47
C LEU A 270 1.97 -1.03 19.48
N LYS A 271 3.06 -1.37 20.18
CA LYS A 271 3.63 -2.74 20.25
C LYS A 271 2.56 -3.80 20.58
N PRO A 272 1.68 -3.62 21.58
CA PRO A 272 0.61 -4.60 21.86
C PRO A 272 -0.34 -4.83 20.68
N ALA A 273 -0.76 -3.76 19.98
CA ALA A 273 -1.62 -3.88 18.81
C ALA A 273 -0.91 -4.58 17.65
N ILE A 274 0.38 -4.29 17.43
CA ILE A 274 1.22 -4.98 16.44
C ILE A 274 1.29 -6.48 16.74
N LEU A 275 1.50 -6.85 18.02
CA LEU A 275 1.58 -8.24 18.43
C LEU A 275 0.28 -9.01 18.17
N VAL A 276 -0.89 -8.41 18.39
CA VAL A 276 -2.18 -9.02 18.05
C VAL A 276 -2.23 -9.42 16.58
N LEU A 277 -1.83 -8.54 15.67
CA LEU A 277 -1.83 -8.83 14.23
C LEU A 277 -0.85 -9.97 13.89
N LEU A 278 0.36 -9.92 14.45
CA LEU A 278 1.37 -10.96 14.23
C LEU A 278 0.96 -12.32 14.82
N GLU A 279 0.24 -12.34 15.94
CA GLU A 279 -0.32 -13.55 16.55
C GLU A 279 -1.44 -14.18 15.72
N LYS A 280 -2.14 -13.40 14.91
CA LYS A 280 -3.13 -13.92 13.95
C LYS A 280 -2.52 -14.51 12.68
N GLY A 281 -1.19 -14.54 12.57
CA GLY A 281 -0.46 -15.17 11.46
C GLY A 281 0.01 -14.20 10.38
N ILE A 282 -0.19 -12.89 10.56
CA ILE A 282 0.41 -11.87 9.69
C ILE A 282 1.93 -11.92 9.88
N ARG A 283 2.66 -11.97 8.77
CA ARG A 283 4.13 -12.10 8.81
C ARG A 283 4.80 -10.74 8.99
N LEU A 284 4.34 -9.72 8.26
CA LEU A 284 4.92 -8.39 8.25
C LEU A 284 3.85 -7.31 8.45
N VAL A 285 4.09 -6.41 9.40
CA VAL A 285 3.32 -5.18 9.60
C VAL A 285 4.18 -3.99 9.16
N VAL A 286 3.73 -3.25 8.15
CA VAL A 286 4.33 -2.02 7.64
C VAL A 286 3.55 -0.83 8.20
N LEU A 287 3.83 -0.47 9.45
CA LEU A 287 3.11 0.60 10.14
C LEU A 287 3.62 1.97 9.67
N THR A 288 2.74 2.77 9.06
CA THR A 288 3.06 4.13 8.62
C THR A 288 2.80 5.13 9.74
N LEU A 289 3.73 6.07 9.94
CA LEU A 289 3.73 7.07 11.01
C LEU A 289 3.73 8.51 10.47
N GLY A 290 3.25 8.73 9.25
CA GLY A 290 3.27 10.05 8.62
C GLY A 290 4.69 10.64 8.53
N SER A 291 4.89 11.83 9.10
CA SER A 291 6.20 12.50 9.15
C SER A 291 7.24 11.81 10.01
N ASP A 292 6.87 10.81 10.82
CA ASP A 292 7.81 10.03 11.60
C ASP A 292 8.28 8.77 10.86
N GLY A 293 7.77 8.50 9.67
CA GLY A 293 8.27 7.46 8.78
C GLY A 293 7.48 6.16 8.83
N VAL A 294 8.17 5.02 8.85
CA VAL A 294 7.58 3.68 8.79
C VAL A 294 8.26 2.74 9.78
N LEU A 295 7.47 1.92 10.47
CA LEU A 295 7.93 0.79 11.28
C LEU A 295 7.65 -0.52 10.53
N LEU A 296 8.68 -1.36 10.36
CA LEU A 296 8.54 -2.73 9.88
C LEU A 296 8.58 -3.69 11.06
N CYS A 297 7.52 -4.45 11.31
CA CYS A 297 7.45 -5.38 12.43
C CYS A 297 7.14 -6.81 11.99
N SER A 298 7.83 -7.79 12.59
CA SER A 298 7.73 -9.22 12.24
C SER A 298 8.05 -10.13 13.44
N LYS A 299 7.57 -11.38 13.43
CA LYS A 299 7.98 -12.45 14.36
C LYS A 299 9.18 -13.28 13.90
N GLU A 300 9.57 -13.14 12.64
CA GLU A 300 10.73 -13.81 12.06
C GLU A 300 11.79 -12.79 11.67
N LEU A 301 13.07 -13.16 11.81
CA LEU A 301 14.18 -12.32 11.37
C LEU A 301 14.00 -12.04 9.86
N LEU A 302 14.02 -10.76 9.46
CA LEU A 302 13.74 -10.34 8.07
C LEU A 302 14.59 -11.08 7.01
N SER A 303 15.81 -11.52 7.37
CA SER A 303 16.68 -12.30 6.48
C SER A 303 16.21 -13.73 6.21
N SER A 304 15.29 -14.26 7.02
CA SER A 304 14.70 -15.60 6.86
C SER A 304 13.33 -15.57 6.19
N MET A 305 12.71 -14.39 6.04
CA MET A 305 11.37 -14.25 5.45
C MET A 305 11.41 -14.42 3.93
N ARG A 306 10.76 -15.48 3.44
CA ARG A 306 10.38 -15.60 2.03
C ARG A 306 8.99 -14.99 1.83
N ILE A 307 8.93 -13.70 1.48
CA ILE A 307 7.70 -13.05 1.04
C ILE A 307 7.58 -13.26 -0.47
N GLY A 308 7.19 -14.47 -0.86
CA GLY A 308 7.00 -14.86 -2.25
C GLY A 308 7.52 -16.25 -2.56
N PRO A 309 7.04 -16.88 -3.65
CA PRO A 309 7.67 -18.07 -4.18
C PRO A 309 9.14 -17.75 -4.43
N GLY A 310 10.07 -18.67 -4.13
CA GLY A 310 11.53 -18.50 -4.27
C GLY A 310 12.03 -18.31 -5.71
N LYS A 311 11.18 -17.78 -6.60
CA LYS A 311 11.32 -17.57 -8.03
C LYS A 311 10.83 -16.17 -8.45
N THR A 312 10.81 -15.18 -7.56
CA THR A 312 10.54 -13.78 -7.95
C THR A 312 11.73 -13.27 -8.75
N LYS A 313 11.58 -13.18 -10.07
CA LYS A 313 12.62 -12.61 -10.91
C LYS A 313 12.59 -11.11 -10.82
N THR A 314 13.77 -10.60 -10.62
CA THR A 314 14.00 -9.18 -10.51
C THR A 314 14.39 -8.69 -11.90
N TYR A 315 13.58 -7.81 -12.51
CA TYR A 315 14.04 -7.01 -13.65
C TYR A 315 15.35 -6.34 -13.24
N GLY A 316 16.34 -6.20 -14.13
CA GLY A 316 17.68 -5.67 -13.78
C GLY A 316 17.62 -4.41 -12.91
N PHE A 317 16.61 -3.58 -13.12
CA PHE A 317 16.23 -2.41 -12.33
C PHE A 317 15.83 -2.67 -10.86
N ILE A 318 14.95 -3.63 -10.58
CA ILE A 318 14.55 -3.98 -9.20
C ILE A 318 15.75 -4.64 -8.49
N ARG A 319 16.69 -5.23 -9.26
CA ARG A 319 17.90 -5.85 -8.73
C ARG A 319 18.85 -4.76 -8.29
N ASP A 320 19.02 -3.70 -9.08
CA ASP A 320 19.82 -2.55 -8.68
C ASP A 320 19.22 -1.83 -7.46
N LEU A 321 17.89 -1.68 -7.38
CA LEU A 321 17.21 -1.18 -6.16
C LEU A 321 17.44 -2.10 -4.96
N TYR A 322 17.26 -3.41 -5.14
CA TYR A 322 17.46 -4.41 -4.09
C TYR A 322 18.92 -4.48 -3.61
N GLU A 323 19.89 -4.56 -4.52
CA GLU A 323 21.33 -4.56 -4.26
C GLU A 323 21.78 -3.25 -3.63
N THR A 324 21.21 -2.11 -4.02
CA THR A 324 21.51 -0.81 -3.42
C THR A 324 20.92 -0.68 -2.02
N VAL A 325 19.67 -1.08 -1.80
CA VAL A 325 19.06 -1.11 -0.46
C VAL A 325 19.84 -2.05 0.45
N THR A 326 20.18 -3.25 -0.01
CA THR A 326 20.91 -4.26 0.79
C THR A 326 22.38 -3.91 1.02
N SER A 327 23.06 -3.23 0.08
CA SER A 327 24.46 -2.79 0.26
C SER A 327 24.61 -1.49 1.05
N ARG A 328 23.62 -0.59 1.03
CA ARG A 328 23.74 0.77 1.60
C ARG A 328 22.88 1.03 2.85
N CYS A 329 21.81 0.26 3.07
CA CYS A 329 21.19 0.16 4.39
C CYS A 329 22.00 -0.83 5.24
N HIS A 330 23.13 -0.36 5.78
CA HIS A 330 24.04 -1.16 6.61
C HIS A 330 23.33 -1.74 7.83
N SER A 331 23.73 -2.95 8.24
CA SER A 331 23.21 -3.66 9.42
C SER A 331 23.19 -2.84 10.72
N SER A 332 23.98 -1.76 10.80
CA SER A 332 24.03 -0.78 11.90
C SER A 332 22.84 0.20 11.97
N ARG A 333 21.92 0.20 11.01
CA ARG A 333 20.70 1.03 11.01
C ARG A 333 19.45 0.28 11.50
N TYR A 334 19.61 -0.97 11.93
CA TYR A 334 18.50 -1.85 12.30
C TYR A 334 18.52 -2.10 13.79
N SER A 335 17.33 -2.27 14.32
CA SER A 335 17.01 -1.84 15.67
C SER A 335 15.94 -2.76 16.26
N GLY A 336 16.31 -4.00 16.64
CA GLY A 336 15.39 -4.99 17.19
C GLY A 336 15.25 -4.93 18.71
N ALA A 337 14.03 -5.14 19.21
CA ALA A 337 13.73 -5.38 20.62
C ALA A 337 13.77 -6.89 20.91
N THR A 338 14.95 -7.45 21.21
CA THR A 338 15.06 -8.81 21.74
C THR A 338 14.78 -8.81 23.24
N GLU A 339 13.69 -9.45 23.67
CA GLU A 339 13.59 -9.87 25.08
C GLU A 339 14.57 -11.03 25.33
N PRO A 340 15.38 -10.97 26.40
CA PRO A 340 16.21 -12.10 26.78
C PRO A 340 15.34 -13.17 27.45
N ALA A 341 15.50 -14.41 26.97
CA ALA A 341 14.96 -15.68 27.49
C ALA A 341 13.47 -16.00 27.18
N GLY A 342 13.27 -16.92 26.23
CA GLY A 342 12.12 -17.84 26.19
C GLY A 342 10.86 -17.41 25.42
N GLY A 343 10.74 -16.14 25.00
CA GLY A 343 9.58 -15.63 24.24
C GLY A 343 9.74 -15.73 22.71
N SER A 344 8.63 -15.78 21.97
CA SER A 344 8.62 -15.66 20.51
C SER A 344 9.38 -14.42 20.07
N GLN A 345 10.39 -14.57 19.22
CA GLN A 345 11.26 -13.47 18.79
C GLN A 345 10.41 -12.40 18.06
N PHE A 346 10.47 -11.15 18.52
CA PHE A 346 9.78 -10.02 17.90
C PHE A 346 10.82 -9.04 17.39
N PHE A 347 10.65 -8.58 16.16
CA PHE A 347 11.55 -7.65 15.50
C PHE A 347 10.77 -6.44 15.02
N ALA A 348 11.32 -5.26 15.25
CA ALA A 348 10.85 -4.02 14.66
C ALA A 348 12.05 -3.31 14.01
N VAL A 349 11.82 -2.52 12.97
CA VAL A 349 12.81 -1.65 12.35
C VAL A 349 12.13 -0.35 12.01
N HIS A 350 12.69 0.77 12.47
CA HIS A 350 12.20 2.11 12.15
C HIS A 350 12.96 2.70 10.98
N PHE A 351 12.21 3.15 9.97
CA PHE A 351 12.69 3.95 8.85
C PHE A 351 12.11 5.35 9.02
N PRO A 352 12.85 6.30 9.60
CA PRO A 352 12.36 7.65 9.82
C PRO A 352 11.94 8.29 8.50
N ALA A 353 10.91 9.15 8.52
CA ALA A 353 10.62 9.94 7.33
C ALA A 353 11.79 10.88 7.13
N LEU A 354 12.03 11.17 5.86
CA LEU A 354 13.11 12.08 5.51
C LEU A 354 12.55 13.49 5.56
N PRO A 355 13.35 14.48 5.97
CA PRO A 355 12.94 15.87 5.90
C PRO A 355 12.42 16.14 4.49
N ALA A 356 11.20 16.66 4.38
CA ALA A 356 10.70 17.14 3.10
C ALA A 356 11.63 18.30 2.69
N SER A 357 12.62 18.02 1.86
CA SER A 357 13.42 19.07 1.25
C SER A 357 12.48 19.88 0.37
N VAL A 358 12.18 21.09 0.81
CA VAL A 358 11.44 22.13 0.08
C VAL A 358 12.08 22.36 -1.30
#